data_AF-A0A3D5U9S9-F1
#
_entry.id   AF-A0A3D5U9S9-F1
#
_cell.length_a   1.000
_cell.length_b   1.000
_cell.length_c   1.000
_cell.angle_alpha   90.00
_cell.angle_beta   90.00
_cell.angle_gamma   90.00
#
_symmetry.space_group_name_H-M   'P 1'
#
loop_
_entity.id
_entity.type
_entity.pdbx_description
1 polymer ?
#
loop_
_entity_poly.entity_id
_entity_poly.type
_entity_poly.pdbx_seq_one_letter_code
_entity_poly.pdbx_strand_id
1 'polypeptide(L)'
;GKILLTERGSSFGYHNLVVDFRAFAIMKKFDYPVIYDLTHSLQRPSSGKSSGGNPEFAPMMARAALATRQVDGLFIECHPDPAKGLSDASTMLPLDGMEELLRDCVCVCER
;
A
#
# COMPACT_ATOMS: atom_id res chain seq x y z
N GLY A 1 6.11 -23.34 6.53
CA GLY A 1 4.65 -23.05 6.55
C GLY A 1 4.30 -22.14 5.38
N LYS A 2 3.02 -21.85 5.14
CA LYS A 2 2.61 -20.84 4.15
C LYS A 2 2.48 -19.49 4.89
N ILE A 3 3.49 -18.64 4.77
CA ILE A 3 3.59 -17.34 5.44
C ILE A 3 3.71 -16.25 4.37
N LEU A 4 3.06 -15.11 4.60
CA LEU A 4 3.21 -13.89 3.80
C LEU A 4 3.80 -12.79 4.70
N LEU A 5 4.74 -12.02 4.19
CA LEU A 5 5.29 -10.84 4.88
C LEU A 5 4.74 -9.58 4.24
N THR A 6 4.10 -8.71 5.01
CA THR A 6 3.45 -7.50 4.48
C THR A 6 4.12 -6.23 5.02
N GLU A 7 4.69 -5.42 4.14
CA GLU A 7 5.11 -4.05 4.45
C GLU A 7 3.88 -3.13 4.44
N ARG A 8 3.75 -2.28 5.46
CA ARG A 8 2.60 -1.37 5.60
C ARG A 8 2.96 0.02 6.14
N GLY A 9 4.22 0.42 5.99
CA GLY A 9 4.78 1.65 6.50
C GLY A 9 5.40 1.49 7.89
N SER A 10 6.51 2.20 8.09
CA SER A 10 7.19 2.36 9.38
C SER A 10 6.95 3.75 9.94
N SER A 11 6.81 3.87 11.26
CA SER A 11 6.61 5.16 11.94
C SER A 11 7.72 6.15 11.60
N PHE A 12 7.35 7.35 11.15
CA PHE A 12 8.29 8.42 10.79
C PHE A 12 7.95 9.71 11.51
N GLY A 13 8.35 9.76 12.79
CA GLY A 13 7.88 10.79 13.71
C GLY A 13 6.41 10.60 14.10
N TYR A 14 5.76 11.68 14.51
CA TYR A 14 4.36 11.63 14.92
C TYR A 14 3.41 11.72 13.72
N HIS A 15 2.36 10.91 13.75
CA HIS A 15 1.24 10.95 12.80
C HIS A 15 1.61 10.74 11.32
N ASN A 16 2.72 10.04 11.07
CA ASN A 16 3.21 9.80 9.73
C ASN A 16 3.89 8.43 9.58
N LEU A 17 3.81 7.88 8.38
CA LEU A 17 4.48 6.65 7.99
C LEU A 17 5.43 6.94 6.82
N VAL A 18 6.50 6.16 6.75
CA VAL A 18 7.40 6.10 5.59
C VAL A 18 7.54 4.65 5.14
N VAL A 19 7.59 4.42 3.83
CA VAL A 19 7.93 3.13 3.26
C VAL A 19 9.39 3.15 2.86
N ASP A 20 10.21 2.34 3.54
CA ASP A 20 11.58 2.09 3.12
C ASP A 20 11.59 0.94 2.11
N PHE A 21 11.70 1.26 0.82
CA PHE A 21 11.69 0.25 -0.25
C PHE A 21 12.83 -0.79 -0.14
N ARG A 22 13.88 -0.53 0.64
CA ARG A 22 14.93 -1.53 0.94
C ARG A 22 14.38 -2.68 1.78
N ALA A 23 13.32 -2.44 2.57
CA ALA A 23 12.67 -3.44 3.41
C ALA A 23 12.16 -4.63 2.58
N PHE A 24 11.69 -4.41 1.35
CA PHE A 24 11.27 -5.51 0.47
C PHE A 24 12.40 -6.51 0.22
N ALA A 25 13.57 -6.03 -0.20
CA ALA A 25 14.74 -6.88 -0.42
C ALA A 25 15.23 -7.56 0.87
N ILE A 26 15.12 -6.88 2.02
CA ILE A 26 15.46 -7.45 3.32
C ILE A 26 14.48 -8.57 3.69
N MET A 27 13.17 -8.36 3.51
CA MET A 27 12.14 -9.35 3.79
C MET A 27 12.26 -10.59 2.90
N LYS A 28 12.62 -10.42 1.62
CA LYS A 28 12.86 -11.55 0.69
C LYS A 28 13.95 -12.52 1.19
N LYS A 29 14.88 -12.08 2.05
CA LYS A 29 15.91 -12.96 2.65
C LYS A 29 15.34 -14.03 3.58
N PHE A 30 14.10 -13.86 4.05
CA PHE A 30 13.42 -14.87 4.86
C PHE A 30 12.74 -15.97 4.02
N ASP A 31 12.87 -15.94 2.69
CA ASP A 31 12.34 -16.95 1.77
C ASP A 31 10.80 -17.08 1.82
N TYR A 32 10.11 -15.95 2.02
CA TYR A 32 8.65 -15.84 1.98
C TYR A 32 8.19 -14.80 0.96
N PRO A 33 6.98 -14.95 0.38
CA PRO A 33 6.39 -13.92 -0.46
C PRO A 33 6.20 -12.61 0.31
N VAL A 34 6.55 -11.51 -0.35
CA VAL A 34 6.47 -10.15 0.17
C VAL A 34 5.28 -9.43 -0.47
N ILE A 35 4.38 -8.94 0.36
CA ILE A 35 3.21 -8.16 -0.04
C ILE A 35 3.43 -6.71 0.38
N TYR A 36 2.96 -5.78 -0.45
CA TYR A 36 2.91 -4.36 -0.09
C TYR A 36 1.47 -3.93 0.18
N ASP A 37 1.18 -3.50 1.40
CA ASP A 37 -0.08 -2.88 1.77
C ASP A 37 -0.10 -1.41 1.33
N LEU A 38 -0.67 -1.19 0.16
CA LEU A 38 -0.67 0.11 -0.49
C LEU A 38 -1.48 1.14 0.29
N THR A 39 -2.64 0.75 0.81
CA THR A 39 -3.59 1.66 1.43
C THR A 39 -3.14 2.06 2.83
N HIS A 40 -2.74 1.11 3.67
CA HIS A 40 -2.37 1.43 5.05
C HIS A 40 -1.00 2.09 5.15
N SER A 41 -0.10 1.91 4.17
CA SER A 41 1.14 2.68 4.09
C SER A 41 0.94 4.18 3.89
N LEU A 42 -0.24 4.58 3.40
CA LEU A 42 -0.61 5.98 3.17
C LEU A 42 -1.42 6.57 4.33
N GLN A 43 -1.60 5.81 5.40
CA GLN A 43 -2.32 6.26 6.58
C GLN A 43 -1.49 7.32 7.32
N ARG A 44 -2.19 8.28 7.92
CA ARG A 44 -1.64 9.24 8.90
C ARG A 44 -2.16 8.86 10.29
N PRO A 45 -1.40 8.08 11.07
CA PRO A 45 -1.91 7.49 12.31
C PRO A 45 -2.29 8.55 13.34
N SER A 46 -3.47 8.44 13.93
CA SER A 46 -3.90 9.28 15.05
C SER A 46 -3.83 10.80 14.77
N SER A 47 -4.00 11.23 13.51
CA SER A 47 -3.94 12.65 13.11
C SER A 47 -5.17 13.48 13.53
N GLY A 48 -6.03 12.96 14.40
CA GLY A 48 -7.30 13.54 14.82
C GLY A 48 -8.13 12.54 15.64
N LYS A 49 -9.47 12.62 15.55
CA LYS A 49 -10.38 11.62 16.17
C LYS A 49 -10.31 10.23 15.51
N SER A 50 -9.85 10.19 14.27
CA SER A 50 -9.58 8.98 13.48
C SER A 50 -8.28 9.19 12.69
N SER A 51 -7.75 8.11 12.11
CA SER A 51 -6.59 8.20 11.21
C SER A 51 -6.95 8.94 9.91
N GLY A 52 -6.07 9.83 9.48
CA GLY A 52 -6.12 10.42 8.14
C GLY A 52 -5.43 9.52 7.11
N GLY A 53 -5.27 10.04 5.90
CA GLY A 53 -4.57 9.33 4.82
C GLY A 53 -4.23 10.24 3.65
N ASN A 54 -3.41 9.72 2.74
CA ASN A 54 -3.02 10.37 1.49
C ASN A 54 -3.21 9.43 0.27
N PRO A 55 -4.46 9.04 -0.05
CA PRO A 55 -4.76 8.07 -1.10
C PRO A 55 -4.33 8.56 -2.50
N GLU A 56 -4.16 9.87 -2.69
CA GLU A 56 -3.63 10.47 -3.92
C GLU A 56 -2.25 9.95 -4.33
N PHE A 57 -1.46 9.43 -3.37
CA PHE A 57 -0.15 8.86 -3.65
C PHE A 57 -0.19 7.37 -4.04
N ALA A 58 -1.34 6.70 -3.95
CA ALA A 58 -1.43 5.26 -4.18
C ALA A 58 -0.93 4.81 -5.56
N PRO A 59 -1.28 5.44 -6.69
CA PRO A 59 -0.76 5.01 -7.99
C PRO A 59 0.77 5.11 -8.07
N MET A 60 1.35 6.19 -7.54
CA MET A 60 2.80 6.39 -7.53
C MET A 60 3.51 5.37 -6.63
N MET A 61 2.99 5.12 -5.43
CA MET A 61 3.57 4.18 -4.48
C MET A 61 3.47 2.72 -4.97
N ALA A 62 2.37 2.35 -5.61
CA ALA A 62 2.19 1.03 -6.22
C ALA A 62 3.25 0.77 -7.31
N ARG A 63 3.41 1.73 -8.23
CA ARG A 63 4.45 1.65 -9.27
C ARG A 63 5.86 1.55 -8.68
N ALA A 64 6.18 2.38 -7.67
CA ALA A 64 7.48 2.35 -7.02
C ALA A 64 7.76 0.99 -6.36
N ALA A 65 6.77 0.40 -5.68
CA ALA A 65 6.91 -0.89 -5.00
C ALA A 65 7.16 -2.02 -6.01
N LEU A 66 6.37 -2.08 -7.07
CA LEU A 66 6.49 -3.09 -8.12
C LEU A 66 7.79 -2.95 -8.92
N ALA A 67 8.24 -1.71 -9.17
CA ALA A 67 9.50 -1.45 -9.88
C ALA A 67 10.73 -2.01 -9.14
N THR A 68 10.67 -2.22 -7.82
CA THR A 68 11.77 -2.86 -7.07
C THR A 68 12.03 -4.32 -7.46
N ARG A 69 11.04 -5.01 -8.04
CA ARG A 69 11.04 -6.46 -8.30
C ARG A 69 11.21 -7.33 -7.04
N GLN A 70 10.95 -6.77 -5.87
CA GLN A 70 11.04 -7.47 -4.58
C GLN A 70 9.67 -7.68 -3.91
N VAL A 71 8.60 -7.24 -4.57
CA VAL A 71 7.21 -7.38 -4.11
C VAL A 71 6.52 -8.42 -4.98
N ASP A 72 5.93 -9.43 -4.34
CA ASP A 72 5.22 -10.54 -4.98
C ASP A 72 3.70 -10.26 -5.13
N GLY A 73 3.19 -9.22 -4.46
CA GLY A 73 1.79 -8.81 -4.60
C GLY A 73 1.46 -7.50 -3.88
N LEU A 74 0.30 -6.93 -4.22
CA LEU A 74 -0.26 -5.74 -3.57
C LEU A 74 -1.46 -6.13 -2.71
N PHE A 75 -1.60 -5.50 -1.55
CA PHE A 75 -2.83 -5.45 -0.77
C PHE A 75 -3.42 -4.05 -0.90
N ILE A 76 -4.71 -3.97 -1.22
CA ILE A 76 -5.42 -2.71 -1.52
C ILE A 76 -6.84 -2.80 -0.96
N GLU A 77 -7.23 -1.85 -0.11
CA GLU A 77 -8.63 -1.65 0.24
C GLU A 77 -9.33 -0.70 -0.74
N CYS A 78 -10.57 -1.02 -1.08
CA CYS A 78 -11.39 -0.15 -1.92
C CYS A 78 -12.86 -0.15 -1.47
N HIS A 79 -13.57 0.90 -1.86
CA HIS A 79 -14.99 1.07 -1.54
C HIS A 79 -15.71 1.79 -2.68
N PRO A 80 -17.00 1.48 -2.96
CA PRO A 80 -17.78 2.22 -3.96
C PRO A 80 -17.93 3.71 -3.66
N ASP A 81 -17.87 4.09 -2.38
CA ASP A 81 -17.93 5.46 -1.90
C ASP A 81 -17.00 5.60 -0.67
N PRO A 82 -15.68 5.82 -0.85
CA PRO A 82 -14.70 5.80 0.25
C PRO A 82 -15.07 6.68 1.44
N ALA A 83 -15.73 7.82 1.21
CA ALA A 83 -16.18 8.73 2.25
C ALA A 83 -17.22 8.11 3.22
N LYS A 84 -17.91 7.04 2.80
CA LYS A 84 -18.87 6.29 3.63
C LYS A 84 -18.26 5.04 4.29
N GLY A 85 -16.95 4.81 4.15
CA GLY A 85 -16.27 3.72 4.83
C GLY A 85 -16.43 3.81 6.35
N LEU A 86 -16.75 2.69 7.01
CA LEU A 86 -16.88 2.64 8.48
C LEU A 86 -15.52 2.62 9.20
N SER A 87 -14.46 2.25 8.47
CA SER A 87 -13.05 2.34 8.85
C SER A 87 -12.25 2.81 7.65
N ASP A 88 -11.10 3.44 7.90
CA ASP A 88 -10.08 3.75 6.87
C ASP A 88 -10.61 4.48 5.62
N ALA A 89 -11.73 5.22 5.78
CA ALA A 89 -12.35 6.04 4.75
C ALA A 89 -11.38 7.07 4.12
N SER A 90 -10.33 7.43 4.85
CA SER A 90 -9.28 8.35 4.42
C SER A 90 -8.18 7.70 3.58
N THR A 91 -8.13 6.37 3.46
CA THR A 91 -7.11 5.64 2.69
C THR A 91 -7.68 4.66 1.65
N MET A 92 -8.94 4.24 1.78
CA MET A 92 -9.58 3.37 0.79
C MET A 92 -9.61 4.03 -0.58
N LEU A 93 -9.33 3.23 -1.62
CA LEU A 93 -9.40 3.70 -3.01
C LEU A 93 -10.82 3.57 -3.56
N PRO A 94 -11.23 4.43 -4.50
CA PRO A 94 -12.52 4.29 -5.15
C PRO A 94 -12.55 3.04 -6.03
N LEU A 95 -13.61 2.24 -5.91
CA LEU A 95 -13.71 0.93 -6.58
C LEU A 95 -13.71 1.05 -8.12
N ASP A 96 -14.30 2.11 -8.66
CA ASP A 96 -14.39 2.37 -10.11
C ASP A 96 -13.03 2.64 -10.77
N GLY A 97 -12.04 3.15 -10.03
CA GLY A 97 -10.67 3.36 -10.49
C GLY A 97 -9.75 2.14 -10.38
N MET A 98 -10.21 1.03 -9.81
CA MET A 98 -9.37 -0.13 -9.52
C MET A 98 -8.82 -0.81 -10.79
N GLU A 99 -9.65 -0.92 -11.84
CA GLU A 99 -9.21 -1.56 -13.09
C GLU A 99 -8.04 -0.79 -13.73
N GLU A 100 -8.12 0.53 -13.78
CA GLU A 100 -7.07 1.39 -14.32
C GLU A 100 -5.77 1.26 -13.52
N LEU A 101 -5.86 1.30 -12.19
CA LEU A 101 -4.71 1.11 -11.30
C LEU A 101 -4.03 -0.25 -11.53
N LEU A 102 -4.82 -1.33 -11.63
CA LEU A 102 -4.27 -2.68 -11.85
C LEU A 102 -3.62 -2.82 -13.22
N ARG A 103 -4.18 -2.21 -14.27
CA ARG A 103 -3.55 -2.19 -15.61
C ARG A 103 -2.20 -1.48 -15.58
N ASP A 104 -2.10 -0.34 -14.90
CA ASP A 104 -0.82 0.37 -14.72
C ASP A 104 0.19 -0.48 -13.94
N CYS A 105 -0.26 -1.17 -12.88
CA CYS A 105 0.58 -2.09 -12.10
C CYS A 105 1.14 -3.24 -12.95
N VAL A 106 0.29 -3.91 -13.74
CA VAL A 106 0.72 -5.00 -14.64
C VAL A 106 1.73 -4.48 -15.66
N CYS A 107 1.51 -3.30 -16.24
CA CYS A 107 2.45 -2.67 -17.19
C CYS A 107 3.85 -2.45 -16.58
N VAL A 108 3.95 -2.13 -15.29
CA VAL A 108 5.25 -1.99 -14.59
C VAL A 108 5.91 -3.35 -14.36
N CYS A 109 5.14 -4.38 -14.06
CA CYS A 109 5.64 -5.74 -13.82
C CYS A 109 6.17 -6.42 -15.08
N GLU A 110 5.58 -6.13 -16.24
CA GLU A 110 5.94 -6.74 -17.53
C GLU A 110 7.16 -6.11 -18.22
N ARG A 111 7.66 -4.97 -17.72
CA ARG A 111 8.87 -4.31 -18.23
C ARG A 111 10.16 -4.96 -17.75
#